data_AF-A0A382T2Z7-F1
#
_entry.id   AF-A0A382T2Z7-F1
#
_cell.length_a   1.000
_cell.length_b   1.000
_cell.length_c   1.000
_cell.angle_alpha   90.00
_cell.angle_beta   90.00
_cell.angle_gamma   90.00
#
_symmetry.space_group_name_H-M   'P 1'
#
loop_
_entity.id
_entity.type
_entity.pdbx_description
1 polymer ?
#
loop_
_entity_poly.entity_id
_entity_poly.type
_entity_poly.pdbx_seq_one_letter_code
_entity_poly.pdbx_strand_id
1 'polypeptide(L)'
;YFSNREDCNFIWKGFFLPNQGFDLIGSIINDKNYSNIKFRTDNFIRYIKMADKIIFDQPSAAFFECIFSGIPVLGLYRPDDQRLRGNAYNSFGSSLKPYNNIEEGINLVEKFIDGSSSDYIVNFDAGDDSLNSIFD
;
A
#
# COMPACT_ATOMS: atom_id res chain seq x y z
N TYR A 1 -15.10 -0.88 6.21
CA TYR A 1 -14.30 -2.12 6.07
C TYR A 1 -13.23 -2.19 7.15
N PHE A 2 -12.15 -1.41 7.08
CA PHE A 2 -11.04 -1.48 8.06
C PHE A 2 -11.46 -1.34 9.54
N SER A 3 -12.45 -0.51 9.83
CA SER A 3 -12.98 -0.34 11.20
C SER A 3 -13.62 -1.60 11.78
N ASN A 4 -14.04 -2.54 10.92
CA ASN A 4 -14.70 -3.77 11.33
C ASN A 4 -13.70 -4.94 11.51
N ARG A 5 -12.42 -4.71 11.21
CA ARG A 5 -11.32 -5.67 11.37
C ARG A 5 -10.70 -5.51 12.75
N GLU A 6 -11.41 -5.96 13.79
CA GLU A 6 -11.02 -5.83 15.21
C GLU A 6 -9.75 -6.62 15.56
N ASP A 7 -9.39 -7.57 14.72
CA ASP A 7 -8.16 -8.38 14.79
C ASP A 7 -6.91 -7.62 14.34
N CYS A 8 -7.07 -6.43 13.74
CA CYS A 8 -6.00 -5.63 13.17
C CYS A 8 -6.00 -4.20 13.74
N ASN A 9 -4.81 -3.62 13.86
CA ASN A 9 -4.64 -2.18 14.11
C ASN A 9 -4.17 -1.48 12.85
N PHE A 10 -4.88 -0.45 12.41
CA PHE A 10 -4.57 0.30 11.21
C PHE A 10 -4.03 1.69 11.53
N ILE A 11 -3.11 2.15 10.69
CA ILE A 11 -2.60 3.51 10.69
C ILE A 11 -2.88 4.11 9.32
N TRP A 12 -3.74 5.13 9.29
CA TRP A 12 -3.90 5.95 8.08
C TRP A 12 -2.82 7.03 8.08
N LYS A 13 -1.94 6.97 7.08
CA LYS A 13 -0.91 7.99 6.87
C LYS A 13 -1.42 9.09 5.97
N GLY A 14 -1.81 10.21 6.58
CA GLY A 14 -2.08 11.44 5.85
C GLY A 14 -0.78 11.99 5.25
N PHE A 15 -0.86 12.40 3.99
CA PHE A 15 0.18 13.18 3.33
C PHE A 15 -0.37 14.58 3.07
N PHE A 16 0.27 15.59 3.66
CA PHE A 16 -0.11 16.98 3.45
C PHE A 16 0.87 17.63 2.49
N LEU A 17 0.35 18.14 1.38
CA LEU A 17 1.08 19.13 0.59
C LEU A 17 1.26 20.42 1.42
N PRO A 18 2.27 21.26 1.13
CA PRO A 18 2.58 22.45 1.93
C PRO A 18 1.40 23.40 2.21
N ASN A 19 0.37 23.41 1.35
CA ASN A 19 -0.83 24.24 1.49
C ASN A 19 -2.11 23.44 1.78
N GLN A 20 -1.97 22.14 2.08
CA GLN A 20 -3.10 21.27 2.41
C GLN A 20 -3.21 21.15 3.92
N GLY A 21 -4.12 21.90 4.52
CA GLY A 21 -4.40 21.84 5.96
C GLY A 21 -5.45 20.79 6.35
N PHE A 22 -6.01 20.06 5.39
CA PHE A 22 -7.15 19.17 5.61
C PHE A 22 -7.00 17.83 4.90
N ASP A 23 -7.29 16.75 5.64
CA ASP A 23 -7.40 15.38 5.16
C ASP A 23 -8.78 14.88 5.56
N LEU A 24 -9.62 14.60 4.55
CA LEU A 24 -11.00 14.16 4.75
C LEU A 24 -11.07 12.84 5.52
N ILE A 25 -10.18 11.90 5.21
CA ILE A 25 -10.14 10.59 5.86
C ILE A 25 -9.67 10.74 7.30
N GLY A 26 -8.68 11.59 7.55
CA GLY A 26 -8.24 11.97 8.89
C GLY A 26 -9.38 12.54 9.73
N SER A 27 -10.19 13.46 9.17
CA SER A 27 -11.38 13.99 9.86
C SER A 27 -12.37 12.87 10.18
N ILE A 28 -12.71 12.02 9.20
CA ILE A 28 -13.65 10.91 9.40
C ILE A 28 -13.18 9.96 10.50
N ILE A 29 -11.88 9.62 10.53
CA ILE A 29 -11.31 8.72 11.55
C ILE A 29 -11.45 9.35 12.94
N ASN A 30 -11.15 10.65 13.08
CA ASN A 30 -11.25 11.37 14.34
C ASN A 30 -12.72 11.50 14.79
N ASP A 31 -13.63 11.88 13.89
CA ASP A 31 -15.04 12.08 14.19
C ASP A 31 -15.74 10.79 14.59
N LYS A 32 -15.37 9.67 13.95
CA LYS A 32 -15.95 8.35 14.23
C LYS A 32 -15.30 7.64 15.41
N ASN A 33 -14.13 8.09 15.85
CA ASN A 33 -13.39 7.55 16.99
C ASN A 33 -13.25 6.02 16.94
N TYR A 34 -12.80 5.49 15.78
CA TYR A 34 -12.59 4.05 15.61
C TYR A 34 -11.53 3.54 16.58
N SER A 35 -11.81 2.45 17.28
CA SER A 35 -10.91 1.86 18.29
C SER A 35 -9.61 1.31 17.70
N ASN A 36 -9.65 0.88 16.43
CA ASN A 36 -8.56 0.18 15.76
C ASN A 36 -7.90 0.98 14.62
N ILE A 37 -8.26 2.26 14.39
CA ILE A 37 -7.68 3.09 13.32
C ILE A 37 -7.11 4.37 13.90
N LYS A 38 -5.86 4.69 13.57
CA LYS A 38 -5.19 5.93 13.97
C LYS A 38 -4.79 6.77 12.76
N PHE A 39 -5.14 8.05 12.78
CA PHE A 39 -4.63 9.02 11.82
C PHE A 39 -3.24 9.52 12.24
N ARG A 40 -2.26 9.50 11.34
CA ARG A 40 -0.88 9.91 11.64
C ARG A 40 -0.25 10.71 10.50
N THR A 41 0.46 11.77 10.86
CA THR A 41 1.03 12.76 9.93
C THR A 41 2.55 12.86 10.04
N ASP A 42 3.14 12.18 11.02
CA ASP A 42 4.58 12.08 11.18
C ASP A 42 5.21 11.22 10.07
N ASN A 43 6.55 11.20 10.05
CA ASN A 43 7.33 10.64 8.95
C ASN A 43 7.00 9.16 8.68
N PHE A 44 6.68 8.86 7.41
CA PHE A 44 6.31 7.52 6.94
C PHE A 44 7.39 6.46 7.20
N ILE A 45 8.67 6.81 7.10
CA ILE A 45 9.81 5.89 7.29
C ILE A 45 9.79 5.19 8.66
N ARG A 46 9.21 5.83 9.68
CA ARG A 46 9.05 5.21 11.01
C ARG A 46 8.14 3.98 10.96
N TYR A 47 7.10 4.04 10.13
CA TYR A 47 6.09 2.99 10.02
C TYR A 47 6.53 1.83 9.13
N ILE A 48 7.41 2.09 8.16
CA ILE A 48 8.07 1.07 7.34
C ILE A 48 8.67 -0.04 8.23
N LYS A 49 9.30 0.32 9.35
CA LYS A 49 9.93 -0.65 10.27
C LYS A 49 8.99 -1.26 11.32
N MET A 50 7.80 -0.70 11.48
CA MET A 50 6.88 -1.06 12.57
C MET A 50 5.65 -1.82 12.08
N ALA A 51 5.25 -1.63 10.83
CA ALA A 51 4.08 -2.26 10.26
C ALA A 51 4.40 -3.69 9.82
N ASP A 52 3.51 -4.63 10.12
CA ASP A 52 3.60 -6.00 9.60
C ASP A 52 3.39 -6.06 8.08
N LYS A 53 2.54 -5.16 7.59
CA LYS A 53 2.05 -5.10 6.20
C LYS A 53 1.72 -3.65 5.83
N ILE A 54 1.94 -3.26 4.57
CA ILE A 54 1.66 -1.90 4.08
C ILE A 54 0.76 -1.94 2.84
N ILE A 55 -0.29 -1.11 2.82
CA ILE A 55 -1.21 -0.97 1.69
C ILE A 55 -1.04 0.41 1.09
N PHE A 56 -0.95 0.46 -0.25
CA PHE A 56 -0.97 1.69 -1.03
C PHE A 56 -2.21 1.71 -1.93
N ASP A 57 -2.92 2.83 -1.90
CA ASP A 57 -4.06 3.13 -2.78
C ASP A 57 -3.63 3.37 -4.24
N GLN A 58 -2.35 3.67 -4.45
CA GLN A 58 -1.68 3.71 -5.74
C GLN A 58 -0.18 3.39 -5.63
N PRO A 59 0.44 2.75 -6.64
CA PRO A 59 1.86 2.44 -6.65
C PRO A 59 2.70 3.73 -6.86
N SER A 60 3.05 4.38 -5.76
CA SER A 60 3.87 5.60 -5.72
C SER A 60 5.35 5.31 -5.45
N ALA A 61 6.20 6.34 -5.36
CA ALA A 61 7.61 6.18 -4.99
C ALA A 61 7.78 5.38 -3.68
N ALA A 62 6.97 5.68 -2.66
CA ALA A 62 7.00 5.00 -1.36
C ALA A 62 6.65 3.50 -1.45
N PHE A 63 5.83 3.09 -2.43
CA PHE A 63 5.54 1.68 -2.68
C PHE A 63 6.80 0.93 -3.13
N PHE A 64 7.56 1.50 -4.07
CA PHE A 64 8.82 0.91 -4.52
C PHE A 64 9.88 0.88 -3.41
N GLU A 65 9.99 1.95 -2.60
CA GLU A 65 10.88 1.98 -1.44
C GLU A 65 10.58 0.86 -0.44
N CYS A 66 9.29 0.56 -0.19
CA CYS A 66 8.90 -0.53 0.69
C CYS A 66 9.21 -1.91 0.08
N ILE A 67 9.02 -2.06 -1.23
CA ILE A 67 9.42 -3.25 -1.98
C ILE A 67 10.93 -3.52 -1.80
N PHE A 68 11.78 -2.53 -2.03
CA PHE A 68 13.23 -2.68 -1.86
C PHE A 68 13.67 -2.87 -0.40
N SER A 69 12.81 -2.50 0.54
CA SER A 69 13.04 -2.73 1.98
C SER A 69 12.65 -4.15 2.42
N GLY A 70 12.16 -5.01 1.51
CA GLY A 70 11.80 -6.39 1.80
C GLY A 70 10.55 -6.53 2.68
N ILE A 71 9.68 -5.53 2.66
CA ILE A 71 8.47 -5.49 3.49
C ILE A 71 7.29 -6.05 2.70
N PRO A 72 6.35 -6.77 3.33
CA PRO A 72 5.11 -7.17 2.66
C PRO A 72 4.27 -5.95 2.28
N VAL A 73 4.05 -5.76 0.98
CA VAL A 73 3.25 -4.64 0.48
C VAL A 73 2.16 -5.08 -0.48
N LEU A 74 1.08 -4.32 -0.50
CA LEU A 74 0.07 -4.37 -1.56
C LEU A 74 -0.14 -2.96 -2.13
N GLY A 75 0.11 -2.80 -3.42
CA GLY A 75 -0.29 -1.65 -4.22
C GLY A 75 -1.48 -2.01 -5.08
N LEU A 76 -2.50 -1.16 -5.06
CA LEU A 76 -3.66 -1.28 -5.93
C LEU A 76 -3.59 -0.23 -7.03
N TYR A 77 -4.10 -0.55 -8.22
CA TYR A 77 -4.23 0.43 -9.31
C TYR A 77 -5.47 0.16 -10.15
N ARG A 78 -5.98 1.21 -10.80
CA ARG A 78 -7.08 1.10 -11.77
C ARG A 78 -6.53 1.14 -13.18
N PRO A 79 -6.63 0.06 -13.97
CA PRO A 79 -6.08 0.03 -15.33
C PRO A 79 -6.60 1.14 -16.25
N ASP A 80 -7.84 1.59 -16.05
CA ASP A 80 -8.47 2.64 -16.85
C ASP A 80 -7.90 4.05 -16.55
N ASP A 81 -7.48 4.27 -15.31
CA ASP A 81 -6.99 5.58 -14.84
C ASP A 81 -5.46 5.64 -14.79
N GLN A 82 -4.79 4.50 -14.64
CA GLN A 82 -3.37 4.39 -14.34
C GLN A 82 -2.71 3.37 -15.27
N ARG A 83 -1.81 3.86 -16.13
CA ARG A 83 -0.98 3.02 -16.99
C ARG A 83 0.36 2.76 -16.31
N LEU A 84 0.59 1.52 -15.92
CA LEU A 84 1.90 1.09 -15.46
C LEU A 84 2.82 0.79 -16.65
N ARG A 85 4.13 0.85 -16.43
CA ARG A 85 5.13 0.37 -17.39
C ARG A 85 4.95 -1.12 -17.62
N GLY A 86 5.18 -1.59 -18.85
CA GLY A 86 4.85 -2.96 -19.26
C GLY A 86 5.52 -4.06 -18.43
N ASN A 87 6.71 -3.80 -17.92
CA ASN A 87 7.44 -4.71 -17.03
C ASN A 87 6.89 -4.75 -15.60
N ALA A 88 6.35 -3.65 -15.08
CA ALA A 88 5.80 -3.57 -13.72
C ALA A 88 4.69 -4.59 -13.46
N TYR A 89 3.88 -4.91 -14.48
CA TYR A 89 2.81 -5.91 -14.35
C TYR A 89 3.34 -7.31 -13.99
N ASN A 90 4.54 -7.66 -14.45
CA ASN A 90 5.12 -8.99 -14.26
C ASN A 90 6.11 -9.01 -13.10
N SER A 91 6.77 -7.89 -12.79
CA SER A 91 7.87 -7.84 -11.81
C SER A 91 7.42 -7.81 -10.34
N PHE A 92 6.18 -7.41 -10.04
CA PHE A 92 5.73 -7.19 -8.65
C PHE A 92 4.72 -8.22 -8.14
N GLY A 93 4.39 -9.24 -8.93
CA GLY A 93 3.66 -10.44 -8.49
C GLY A 93 2.36 -10.15 -7.71
N SER A 94 2.28 -10.61 -6.47
CA SER A 94 1.13 -10.38 -5.58
C SER A 94 1.07 -8.98 -4.98
N SER A 95 2.20 -8.28 -4.94
CA SER A 95 2.35 -6.96 -4.33
C SER A 95 1.78 -5.83 -5.17
N LEU A 96 1.45 -6.07 -6.45
CA LEU A 96 0.78 -5.08 -7.30
C LEU A 96 -0.41 -5.72 -7.99
N LYS A 97 -1.63 -5.21 -7.75
CA LYS A 97 -2.86 -5.79 -8.31
C LYS A 97 -3.77 -4.73 -8.94
N PRO A 98 -4.31 -5.01 -10.14
CA PRO A 98 -5.39 -4.21 -10.69
C PRO A 98 -6.67 -4.44 -9.90
N TYR A 99 -7.54 -3.44 -9.89
CA TYR A 99 -8.94 -3.60 -9.51
C TYR A 99 -9.84 -2.76 -10.41
N ASN A 100 -11.03 -3.27 -10.70
CA ASN A 100 -12.00 -2.61 -11.59
C ASN A 100 -13.18 -2.03 -10.82
N ASN A 101 -13.38 -2.43 -9.57
CA ASN A 101 -14.45 -1.93 -8.70
C ASN A 101 -14.09 -2.06 -7.21
N ILE A 102 -14.89 -1.41 -6.36
CA ILE A 102 -14.65 -1.34 -4.91
C ILE A 102 -14.63 -2.74 -4.26
N GLU A 103 -15.54 -3.63 -4.67
CA GLU A 103 -15.65 -4.99 -4.11
C GLU A 103 -14.39 -5.81 -4.42
N GLU A 104 -13.92 -5.78 -5.66
CA GLU A 104 -12.66 -6.40 -6.06
C GLU A 104 -11.47 -5.85 -5.25
N GLY A 105 -11.40 -4.53 -5.09
CA GLY A 105 -10.37 -3.88 -4.27
C GLY A 105 -10.39 -4.35 -2.82
N ILE A 106 -11.58 -4.46 -2.20
CA ILE A 106 -11.75 -4.98 -0.84
C ILE A 106 -11.30 -6.44 -0.75
N ASN A 107 -11.69 -7.29 -1.70
CA ASN A 107 -11.28 -8.70 -1.71
C ASN A 107 -9.77 -8.88 -1.83
N LEU A 108 -9.09 -8.01 -2.58
CA LEU A 108 -7.62 -8.01 -2.67
C LEU A 108 -6.96 -7.59 -1.36
N VAL A 109 -7.51 -6.56 -0.70
CA VAL A 109 -7.06 -6.13 0.62
C VAL A 109 -7.28 -7.22 1.68
N GLU A 110 -8.42 -7.90 1.66
CA GLU A 110 -8.73 -9.00 2.59
C GLU A 110 -7.72 -10.15 2.43
N LYS A 111 -7.50 -10.62 1.20
CA LYS A 111 -6.48 -11.63 0.90
C LYS A 111 -5.08 -11.21 1.36
N PHE A 112 -4.75 -9.93 1.22
CA PHE A 112 -3.47 -9.42 1.69
C PHE A 112 -3.35 -9.41 3.20
N ILE A 113 -4.38 -8.95 3.91
CA ILE A 113 -4.36 -8.91 5.38
C ILE A 113 -4.27 -10.34 5.94
N ASP A 114 -5.07 -11.27 5.40
CA ASP A 114 -5.23 -12.62 5.94
C ASP A 114 -4.19 -13.62 5.40
N GLY A 115 -3.58 -13.32 4.25
CA GLY A 115 -2.59 -14.17 3.59
C GLY A 115 -1.21 -14.14 4.25
N SER A 116 -0.29 -14.97 3.75
CA SER A 116 1.08 -14.99 4.26
C SER A 116 1.83 -13.73 3.83
N SER A 117 2.56 -13.10 4.77
CA SER A 117 3.43 -11.96 4.48
C SER A 117 4.47 -12.26 3.39
N SER A 118 4.97 -13.51 3.33
CA SER A 118 5.96 -13.93 2.33
C SER A 118 5.48 -13.79 0.90
N ASP A 119 4.17 -13.92 0.65
CA ASP A 119 3.61 -13.93 -0.69
C ASP A 119 3.62 -12.54 -1.32
N TYR A 120 3.82 -11.51 -0.50
CA TYR A 120 3.80 -10.09 -0.86
C TYR A 120 5.16 -9.40 -0.68
N ILE A 121 6.21 -10.17 -0.43
CA ILE A 121 7.60 -9.69 -0.48
C ILE A 121 8.11 -9.96 -1.90
N VAL A 122 8.56 -8.90 -2.57
CA VAL A 122 9.18 -9.02 -3.89
C VAL A 122 10.67 -9.27 -3.71
N ASN A 123 11.13 -10.45 -4.12
CA ASN A 123 12.55 -10.78 -4.14
C ASN A 123 13.12 -10.40 -5.50
N PHE A 124 14.08 -9.49 -5.51
CA PHE A 124 14.92 -9.28 -6.68
C PHE A 124 16.18 -10.11 -6.53
N ASP A 125 16.39 -11.06 -7.45
CA ASP A 125 17.68 -11.74 -7.53
C ASP A 125 18.74 -10.71 -7.93
N ALA A 126 19.91 -10.75 -7.27
CA ALA A 126 20.99 -9.76 -7.42
C ALA A 126 21.67 -9.76 -8.83
N GLY A 127 21.08 -10.42 -9.82
CA GLY A 127 21.49 -10.43 -11.22
C GLY A 127 20.34 -10.24 -12.21
N ASP A 128 19.15 -9.83 -11.74
CA ASP A 128 18.01 -9.58 -12.61
C ASP A 128 18.08 -8.17 -13.23
N ASP A 129 18.57 -8.09 -14.47
CA ASP A 129 18.61 -6.88 -15.29
C ASP A 129 17.22 -6.26 -15.53
N SER A 130 16.13 -6.97 -15.19
CA SER A 130 14.77 -6.45 -15.25
C SER A 130 14.57 -5.20 -14.37
N LEU A 131 15.33 -5.07 -13.28
CA LEU A 131 15.29 -3.91 -12.39
C LEU A 131 15.65 -2.60 -13.10
N ASN A 132 16.69 -2.61 -13.94
CA ASN A 132 17.12 -1.41 -14.67
C ASN A 132 16.02 -0.94 -15.63
N SER A 133 15.34 -1.88 -16.28
CA SER A 133 14.23 -1.57 -17.19
C SER A 133 12.98 -0.99 -16.49
N ILE A 134 12.80 -1.23 -15.19
CA ILE A 134 11.63 -0.73 -14.43
C ILE A 134 11.75 0.79 -14.22
N PHE A 135 12.99 1.30 -14.09
CA PHE A 135 13.26 2.71 -13.73
C PHE A 135 13.84 3.55 -14.87
N ASP A 136 14.31 2.95 -15.97
CA ASP A 136 14.60 3.62 -17.25
C ASP A 136 13.30 3.98 -17.99
#